data_AF-A0A662Y0T5-F1
#
_entry.id   AF-A0A662Y0T5-F1
#
_cell.length_a   1.000
_cell.length_b   1.000
_cell.length_c   1.000
_cell.angle_alpha   90.00
_cell.angle_beta   90.00
_cell.angle_gamma   90.00
#
_symmetry.space_group_name_H-M   'P 1'
#
loop_
_entity.id
_entity.type
_entity.pdbx_description
1 polymer ?
#
loop_
_entity_poly.entity_id
_entity_poly.type
_entity_poly.pdbx_seq_one_letter_code
_entity_poly.pdbx_strand_id
1 'polypeptide(L)'
;MFPPPPSSEAPIDLRYMKQFQFEQTPDILLLPSILNRFCGVRRVKDSICVNPGQLCKGESGGTFAAICILPLANDKIESASDDKCAHFVPDRTIIEIKRI
;
A
#
# COMPACT_ATOMS: atom_id res chain seq x y z
N MET A 1 8.69 6.55 3.81
CA MET A 1 7.70 6.88 4.88
C MET A 1 8.40 7.78 5.90
N PHE A 2 8.54 9.04 5.50
CA PHE A 2 9.27 10.12 6.16
C PHE A 2 8.72 11.41 5.53
N PRO A 3 8.59 12.53 6.26
CA PRO A 3 9.01 12.73 7.64
C PRO A 3 8.14 11.98 8.65
N PRO A 4 8.72 11.53 9.79
CA PRO A 4 7.94 11.05 10.91
C PRO A 4 7.05 12.20 11.43
N PRO A 5 5.91 11.88 12.06
CA PRO A 5 5.16 12.89 12.79
C PRO A 5 6.06 13.56 13.84
N PRO A 6 5.90 14.87 14.12
CA PRO A 6 6.68 15.57 15.13
C PRO A 6 6.63 14.94 16.53
N SER A 7 5.55 14.19 16.82
CA SER A 7 5.33 13.47 18.07
C SER A 7 5.88 12.04 18.09
N SER A 8 6.59 11.62 17.05
CA SER A 8 7.12 10.27 16.95
C SER A 8 8.39 10.12 17.79
N GLU A 9 8.36 9.24 18.80
CA GLU A 9 9.53 8.89 19.62
C GLU A 9 10.45 7.85 18.95
N ALA A 10 10.11 7.40 17.73
CA ALA A 10 10.92 6.42 17.02
C ALA A 10 12.33 6.97 16.71
N PRO A 11 13.41 6.33 17.22
CA PRO A 11 14.77 6.72 16.86
C PRO A 11 15.00 6.39 15.38
N ILE A 12 15.24 7.41 14.55
CA ILE A 12 15.49 7.26 13.12
C ILE A 12 16.95 7.63 12.83
N ASP A 13 17.68 6.71 12.22
CA ASP A 13 19.03 6.99 11.73
C ASP A 13 18.96 7.78 10.41
N LEU A 14 19.16 9.10 10.51
CA LEU A 14 19.05 10.01 9.37
C LEU A 14 20.12 9.79 8.30
N ARG A 15 21.21 9.06 8.60
CA ARG A 15 22.24 8.72 7.59
C ARG A 15 21.64 7.88 6.46
N TYR A 16 20.60 7.10 6.76
CA TYR A 16 19.89 6.25 5.79
C TYR A 16 18.63 6.91 5.20
N MET A 17 18.43 8.22 5.36
CA MET A 17 17.22 8.92 4.90
C MET A 17 16.85 8.65 3.43
N LYS A 18 17.85 8.52 2.55
CA LYS A 18 17.62 8.23 1.13
C LYS A 18 16.85 6.92 0.90
N GLN A 19 17.02 5.93 1.77
CA GLN A 19 16.32 4.64 1.68
C GLN A 19 14.83 4.74 2.05
N PHE A 20 14.42 5.80 2.77
CA PHE A 20 13.02 6.00 3.17
C PHE A 20 12.22 6.85 2.16
N GLN A 21 12.86 7.36 1.11
CA GLN A 21 12.23 8.14 0.05
C GLN A 21 11.73 7.24 -1.07
N PHE A 22 10.61 7.61 -1.68
CA PHE A 22 10.09 6.93 -2.86
C PHE A 22 10.67 7.57 -4.12
N GLU A 23 11.30 6.79 -4.98
CA GLU A 23 11.73 7.25 -6.32
C GLU A 23 10.53 7.34 -7.28
N GLN A 24 9.53 6.49 -7.08
CA GLN A 24 8.28 6.45 -7.85
C GLN A 24 7.09 6.28 -6.91
N THR A 25 5.92 6.75 -7.32
CA THR A 25 4.70 6.56 -6.54
C THR A 25 4.31 5.07 -6.58
N PRO A 26 4.15 4.40 -5.43
CA PRO A 26 3.78 2.98 -5.41
C PRO A 26 2.32 2.79 -5.85
N ASP A 27 2.03 1.73 -6.60
CA ASP A 27 0.66 1.35 -6.98
C ASP A 27 -0.21 0.99 -5.76
N ILE A 28 0.38 0.31 -4.78
CA ILE A 28 -0.26 -0.07 -3.53
C ILE A 28 0.66 0.31 -2.37
N LEU A 29 0.12 1.07 -1.42
CA LEU A 29 0.81 1.50 -0.22
C LEU A 29 0.18 0.84 1.02
N LEU A 30 0.93 -0.05 1.66
CA LEU A 30 0.53 -0.67 2.91
C LEU A 30 0.94 0.23 4.08
N LEU A 31 -0.03 0.63 4.91
CA LEU A 31 0.15 1.49 6.09
C LEU A 31 -0.43 0.79 7.33
N PRO A 32 0.24 -0.25 7.87
CA PRO A 32 -0.20 -0.91 9.08
C PRO A 32 -0.20 0.07 10.26
N SER A 33 -1.29 0.14 11.01
CA SER A 33 -1.37 0.98 12.21
C SER A 33 -2.42 0.48 13.22
N ILE A 34 -2.39 1.07 14.41
CA ILE A 34 -3.42 0.88 15.46
C ILE A 34 -4.74 1.59 15.13
N LEU A 35 -4.75 2.48 14.14
CA LEU A 35 -5.92 3.24 13.72
C LEU A 35 -6.98 2.33 13.09
N ASN A 36 -8.16 2.89 12.83
CA ASN A 36 -9.22 2.17 12.14
C ASN A 36 -8.73 1.62 10.81
N ARG A 37 -9.04 0.34 10.58
CA ARG A 37 -8.75 -0.37 9.33
C ARG A 37 -9.45 0.33 8.18
N PHE A 38 -8.74 0.49 7.07
CA PHE A 38 -9.31 1.07 5.87
C PHE A 38 -8.73 0.39 4.65
N CYS A 39 -9.57 0.21 3.65
CA CYS A 39 -9.14 -0.02 2.29
C CYS A 39 -9.62 1.19 1.49
N GLY A 40 -8.70 2.10 1.21
CA GLY A 40 -9.01 3.29 0.45
C GLY A 40 -9.16 2.93 -1.03
N VAL A 41 -10.37 2.57 -1.47
CA VAL A 41 -10.69 2.56 -2.92
C VAL A 41 -10.66 3.99 -3.47
N ARG A 42 -10.68 5.01 -2.59
CA ARG A 42 -10.47 6.41 -2.93
C ARG A 42 -8.98 6.65 -3.22
N ARG A 43 -8.62 6.53 -4.49
CA ARG A 43 -7.28 6.77 -5.04
C ARG A 43 -6.66 8.03 -4.44
N VAL A 44 -5.49 7.89 -3.83
CA VAL A 44 -4.65 9.04 -3.51
C VAL A 44 -3.58 9.07 -4.61
N LYS A 45 -3.77 9.95 -5.60
CA LYS A 45 -2.85 10.06 -6.76
C LYS A 45 -2.55 8.70 -7.42
N ASP A 46 -3.60 7.93 -7.72
CA ASP A 46 -3.53 6.59 -8.32
C ASP A 46 -2.83 5.50 -7.50
N SER A 47 -2.52 5.76 -6.23
CA SER A 47 -2.10 4.72 -5.27
C SER A 47 -3.28 4.20 -4.45
N ILE A 48 -3.33 2.90 -4.24
CA ILE A 48 -4.26 2.28 -3.28
C ILE A 48 -3.60 2.24 -1.90
N CYS A 49 -4.17 2.97 -0.95
CA CYS A 49 -3.70 2.95 0.44
C CYS A 49 -4.50 1.93 1.27
N VAL A 50 -3.79 1.04 1.97
CA VAL A 50 -4.42 -0.02 2.78
C VAL A 50 -3.86 -0.01 4.19
N ASN A 51 -4.74 0.11 5.19
CA ASN A 51 -4.43 -0.21 6.57
C ASN A 51 -5.14 -1.52 6.96
N PRO A 52 -4.43 -2.66 7.02
CA PRO A 52 -5.00 -3.95 7.41
C PRO A 52 -5.42 -4.00 8.89
N GLY A 53 -4.97 -3.05 9.71
CA GLY A 53 -5.06 -3.11 11.16
C GLY A 53 -3.99 -4.02 11.76
N GLN A 54 -4.21 -4.44 13.00
CA GLN A 54 -3.31 -5.33 13.72
C GLN A 54 -3.82 -6.77 13.64
N LEU A 55 -2.90 -7.73 13.52
CA LEU A 55 -3.23 -9.16 13.49
C LEU A 55 -3.84 -9.65 14.80
N CYS A 56 -3.40 -9.09 15.92
CA CYS A 56 -3.96 -9.31 17.26
C CYS A 56 -4.17 -7.95 17.94
N LYS A 57 -5.27 -7.79 18.68
CA LYS A 57 -5.54 -6.61 19.52
C LYS A 57 -5.65 -7.06 20.97
N GLY A 58 -4.56 -6.94 21.73
CA GLY A 58 -4.46 -7.53 23.06
C GLY A 58 -4.59 -9.06 22.97
N GLU A 59 -5.55 -9.62 23.71
CA GLU A 59 -5.85 -11.05 23.72
C GLU A 59 -6.83 -11.49 22.62
N SER A 60 -7.41 -10.55 21.87
CA SER A 60 -8.39 -10.84 20.82
C SER A 60 -7.78 -10.95 19.42
N GLY A 61 -8.33 -11.84 18.60
CA GLY A 61 -8.03 -11.92 17.16
C GLY A 61 -8.34 -10.60 16.43
N GLY A 62 -7.36 -10.16 15.64
CA GLY A 62 -7.41 -8.93 14.86
C GLY A 62 -7.80 -9.16 13.41
N THR A 63 -7.16 -8.45 12.48
CA THR A 63 -7.50 -8.46 11.06
C THR A 63 -6.28 -8.55 10.16
N PHE A 64 -6.48 -9.04 8.94
CA PHE A 64 -5.51 -9.03 7.86
C PHE A 64 -6.16 -8.57 6.55
N ALA A 65 -5.36 -8.14 5.58
CA ALA A 65 -5.84 -7.80 4.24
C ALA A 65 -5.51 -8.93 3.25
N ALA A 66 -6.49 -9.34 2.47
CA ALA A 66 -6.33 -10.18 1.29
C ALA A 66 -6.39 -9.29 0.04
N ILE A 67 -5.33 -9.28 -0.76
CA ILE A 67 -5.19 -8.45 -1.96
C ILE A 67 -5.11 -9.39 -3.16
N CYS A 68 -6.01 -9.20 -4.12
CA CYS A 68 -6.02 -9.92 -5.39
C CYS A 68 -5.82 -8.92 -6.53
N ILE A 69 -4.74 -9.06 -7.29
CA ILE A 69 -4.44 -8.22 -8.46
C ILE A 69 -4.70 -9.08 -9.70
N LEU A 70 -5.69 -8.68 -10.49
CA LEU A 70 -6.03 -9.35 -11.75
C LEU A 70 -4.96 -9.05 -12.81
N PRO A 71 -4.72 -9.97 -13.76
CA PRO A 71 -3.75 -9.77 -14.83
C PRO A 71 -4.10 -8.57 -15.71
N LEU A 72 -3.09 -7.98 -16.34
CA LEU A 72 -3.29 -6.92 -17.34
C LEU A 72 -3.74 -7.57 -18.66
N ALA A 73 -4.67 -6.94 -19.38
CA ALA A 73 -5.12 -7.44 -20.67
C ALA A 73 -3.96 -7.47 -21.70
N ASN A 74 -3.90 -8.52 -22.52
CA ASN A 74 -2.84 -8.72 -23.50
C ASN A 74 -2.72 -7.53 -24.47
N ASP A 75 -3.84 -6.97 -24.91
CA ASP A 75 -3.86 -5.80 -25.81
C ASP A 75 -3.08 -4.61 -25.23
N LYS A 76 -3.15 -4.40 -23.90
CA LYS A 76 -2.40 -3.34 -23.22
C LYS A 76 -0.92 -3.67 -23.06
N ILE A 77 -0.58 -4.96 -22.97
CA ILE A 77 0.81 -5.43 -22.90
C ILE A 77 1.47 -5.28 -24.27
N GLU A 78 0.78 -5.70 -25.33
CA GLU A 78 1.27 -5.66 -26.71
C GLU A 78 1.37 -4.23 -27.27
N SER A 79 0.51 -3.32 -26.81
CA SER A 79 0.58 -1.90 -27.17
C SER A 79 1.70 -1.12 -26.47
N ALA A 80 2.44 -1.74 -25.54
CA ALA A 80 3.55 -1.09 -24.87
C ALA A 80 4.71 -0.89 -25.86
N SER A 81 4.96 0.37 -26.22
CA SER A 81 6.01 0.75 -27.17
C SER A 81 7.44 0.65 -26.61
N ASP A 82 7.59 0.41 -25.30
CA ASP A 82 8.85 0.37 -24.55
C ASP A 82 8.65 -0.49 -23.27
N ASP A 83 9.71 -0.78 -22.50
CA ASP A 83 9.65 -1.48 -21.20
C ASP A 83 8.85 -0.74 -20.11
N LYS A 84 8.21 0.40 -20.46
CA LYS A 84 7.44 1.26 -19.57
C LYS A 84 5.98 1.26 -19.98
N CYS A 85 5.15 0.63 -19.17
CA CYS A 85 3.70 0.60 -19.33
C CYS A 85 3.04 1.01 -18.00
N ALA A 86 1.96 1.79 -18.06
CA ALA A 86 1.18 2.10 -16.88
C ALA A 86 0.50 0.80 -16.36
N HIS A 87 0.67 0.52 -15.07
CA HIS A 87 0.25 -0.78 -14.54
C HIS A 87 -1.26 -0.91 -14.32
N PHE A 88 -2.00 0.20 -14.24
CA PHE A 88 -3.45 0.25 -13.97
C PHE A 88 -3.89 -0.64 -12.79
N VAL A 89 -3.01 -0.83 -11.79
CA VAL A 89 -3.27 -1.70 -10.62
C VAL A 89 -4.56 -1.31 -9.89
N PRO A 90 -4.88 -0.01 -9.69
CA PRO A 90 -6.14 0.38 -9.03
C PRO A 90 -7.41 -0.10 -9.73
N ASP A 91 -7.39 -0.27 -11.05
CA ASP A 91 -8.57 -0.68 -11.82
C ASP A 91 -8.81 -2.20 -11.75
N ARG A 92 -7.79 -2.96 -11.38
CA ARG A 92 -7.77 -4.43 -11.46
C ARG A 92 -7.43 -5.10 -10.13
N THR A 93 -7.53 -4.38 -9.03
CA THR A 93 -7.22 -4.89 -7.69
C THR A 93 -8.48 -4.98 -6.84
N ILE A 94 -8.69 -6.14 -6.22
CA ILE A 94 -9.74 -6.40 -5.23
C ILE A 94 -9.05 -6.56 -3.88
N ILE A 95 -9.56 -5.87 -2.86
CA ILE A 95 -8.99 -5.90 -1.51
C ILE A 95 -10.09 -6.15 -0.51
N GLU A 96 -9.86 -7.13 0.37
CA GLU A 96 -10.76 -7.48 1.46
C GLU A 96 -10.01 -7.44 2.79
N ILE A 97 -10.60 -6.84 3.82
CA ILE A 97 -10.06 -6.91 5.18
C ILE A 97 -10.86 -7.95 5.96
N LYS A 98 -10.19 -9.03 6.38
CA LYS A 98 -10.79 -10.19 7.04
C LYS A 98 -10.35 -10.26 8.50
N ARG A 99 -11.22 -10.79 9.36
CA ARG A 99 -10.90 -11.11 10.75
C ARG A 99 -10.25 -12.50 10.80
N ILE A 100 -9.25 -12.65 11.66
CA ILE A 100 -8.61 -13.96 11.93
C ILE A 100 -9.43 -14.81 12.88
#